data_AF-H2B7G5-F1
#
_entry.id   AF-H2B7G5-F1
#
_cell.length_a   1.000
_cell.length_b   1.000
_cell.length_c   1.000
_cell.angle_alpha   90.00
_cell.angle_beta   90.00
_cell.angle_gamma   90.00
#
_symmetry.space_group_name_H-M   'P 1'
#
loop_
_entity.id
_entity.type
_entity.pdbx_description
1 polymer ?
#
loop_
_entity_poly.entity_id
_entity_poly.type
_entity_poly.pdbx_seq_one_letter_code
_entity_poly.pdbx_strand_id
1 'polypeptide(L)'
;GGRTPNNELSSSLYMLSVDSHGCNRKVTLRCLEKELVGEPPGPRYGHTISVVHSRGKTACVAFGGRSYMPAAERTTENWNCVVDCPPQVYLIDLEFGCCSAHTLPELTDGQSFHLALAREDCVYFLGGHILSTDCRPPRLFRLRVELLLGSPVLSCEVFNEGLSLTSAIATSVGSAHEYMILGGYQSESEKRMQCTYVSLDNVGIRMEPREPPQWSSEISQSRTWFGGSLEKGSALIMIPSEGNPAPPDAHHFYQVSFQQEGDAEDPTQTCSQESTEFEDSAPLEDSEELYFGRDPNEMEFSSDGEGDTYNEDDEEDES
;
A
#
# COMPACT_ATOMS: atom_id res chain seq x y z
N GLY A 1 10.60 -1.75 -3.38
CA GLY A 1 10.19 -2.12 -2.02
C GLY A 1 9.35 -3.37 -2.05
N GLY A 2 9.31 -4.16 -0.97
CA GLY A 2 8.50 -5.37 -0.89
C GLY A 2 9.19 -6.62 -1.46
N ARG A 3 8.47 -7.75 -1.48
CA ARG A 3 8.97 -9.07 -1.90
C ARG A 3 8.33 -9.50 -3.23
N THR A 4 9.14 -9.92 -4.19
CA THR A 4 8.70 -10.41 -5.51
C THR A 4 8.12 -11.84 -5.41
N PRO A 5 7.42 -12.34 -6.46
CA PRO A 5 6.97 -13.74 -6.50
C PRO A 5 8.09 -14.77 -6.33
N ASN A 6 9.33 -14.43 -6.73
CA ASN A 6 10.52 -15.28 -6.58
C ASN A 6 11.17 -15.19 -5.19
N ASN A 7 10.54 -14.50 -4.23
CA ASN A 7 11.11 -14.18 -2.92
C ASN A 7 12.39 -13.32 -2.96
N GLU A 8 12.56 -12.48 -3.98
CA GLU A 8 13.58 -11.42 -3.97
C GLU A 8 13.02 -10.18 -3.27
N LEU A 9 13.88 -9.32 -2.72
CA LEU A 9 13.47 -8.03 -2.17
C LEU A 9 13.80 -6.93 -3.17
N SER A 10 12.82 -6.07 -3.47
CA SER A 10 13.00 -4.91 -4.35
C SER A 10 13.48 -3.69 -3.54
N SER A 11 14.55 -3.02 -3.98
CA SER A 11 14.93 -1.67 -3.54
C SER A 11 14.21 -0.55 -4.29
N SER A 12 13.71 -0.81 -5.51
CA SER A 12 13.05 0.18 -6.37
C SER A 12 11.90 0.94 -5.71
N LEU A 13 11.73 2.21 -6.05
CA LEU A 13 10.54 3.00 -5.73
C LEU A 13 9.67 3.12 -6.98
N TYR A 14 8.37 2.87 -6.85
CA TYR A 14 7.41 3.02 -7.94
C TYR A 14 6.37 4.07 -7.59
N MET A 15 6.16 5.03 -8.49
CA MET A 15 5.10 6.02 -8.42
C MET A 15 3.94 5.54 -9.31
N LEU A 16 2.83 5.18 -8.68
CA LEU A 16 1.60 4.78 -9.37
C LEU A 16 0.63 5.97 -9.40
N SER A 17 0.17 6.35 -10.59
CA SER A 17 -0.79 7.44 -10.80
C SER A 17 -1.90 7.05 -11.78
N VAL A 18 -3.01 7.78 -11.74
CA VAL A 18 -4.04 7.68 -12.78
C VAL A 18 -3.55 8.43 -14.02
N ASP A 19 -3.56 7.74 -15.15
CA ASP A 19 -3.12 8.25 -16.45
C ASP A 19 -4.29 8.86 -17.23
N SER A 20 -5.39 8.10 -17.32
CA SER A 20 -6.57 8.46 -18.09
C SER A 20 -7.80 7.70 -17.63
N HIS A 21 -8.97 8.34 -17.78
CA HIS A 21 -10.27 7.71 -17.62
C HIS A 21 -10.86 7.48 -19.01
N GLY A 22 -11.12 6.22 -19.36
CA GLY A 22 -11.78 5.83 -20.60
C GLY A 22 -13.28 5.61 -20.42
N CYS A 23 -13.96 5.26 -21.51
CA CYS A 23 -15.37 4.87 -21.49
C CYS A 23 -15.62 3.67 -20.55
N ASN A 24 -16.88 3.51 -20.11
CA ASN A 24 -17.35 2.38 -19.29
C ASN A 24 -16.55 2.18 -17.98
N ARG A 25 -16.20 3.29 -17.30
CA ARG A 25 -15.42 3.31 -16.04
C ARG A 25 -14.02 2.69 -16.13
N LYS A 26 -13.47 2.49 -17.34
CA LYS A 26 -12.09 2.04 -17.52
C LYS A 26 -11.12 3.09 -16.96
N VAL A 27 -10.18 2.66 -16.12
CA VAL A 27 -9.08 3.50 -15.63
C VAL A 27 -7.77 2.96 -16.17
N THR A 28 -6.97 3.82 -16.78
CA THR A 28 -5.58 3.53 -17.13
C THR A 28 -4.69 4.04 -16.01
N LEU A 29 -3.76 3.22 -15.54
CA LEU A 29 -2.77 3.59 -14.54
C LEU A 29 -1.39 3.71 -15.18
N ARG A 30 -0.59 4.67 -14.72
CA ARG A 30 0.82 4.83 -15.08
C ARG A 30 1.67 4.45 -13.88
N CYS A 31 2.56 3.49 -14.05
CA CYS A 31 3.57 3.14 -13.06
C CYS A 31 4.92 3.64 -13.57
N LEU A 32 5.60 4.48 -12.79
CA LEU A 32 6.93 5.00 -13.09
C LEU A 32 7.91 4.51 -12.02
N GLU A 33 8.99 3.85 -12.43
CA GLU A 33 10.12 3.60 -11.53
C GLU A 33 10.86 4.92 -11.29
N LYS A 34 11.04 5.28 -10.03
CA LYS A 34 11.81 6.45 -9.60
C LYS A 34 13.22 5.98 -9.22
N GLU A 35 14.21 6.42 -10.00
CA GLU A 35 15.62 6.26 -9.64
C GLU A 35 15.90 6.98 -8.31
N LEU A 36 16.64 6.31 -7.43
CA LEU A 36 17.02 6.83 -6.11
C LEU A 36 18.54 6.95 -6.01
N VAL A 37 19.01 8.12 -5.56
CA VAL A 37 20.43 8.48 -5.47
C VAL A 37 20.80 8.97 -4.07
N GLY A 38 22.11 9.00 -3.75
CA GLY A 38 22.58 9.37 -2.40
C GLY A 38 22.60 8.15 -1.47
N GLU A 39 21.82 8.18 -0.39
CA GLU A 39 21.75 7.11 0.61
C GLU A 39 20.38 6.40 0.61
N PRO A 40 20.02 5.66 -0.45
CA PRO A 40 18.72 4.99 -0.53
C PRO A 40 18.59 3.83 0.48
N PRO A 41 17.37 3.55 0.98
CA PRO A 41 17.14 2.36 1.79
C PRO A 41 17.39 1.09 0.99
N GLY A 42 18.21 0.18 1.53
CA GLY A 42 18.42 -1.15 0.97
C GLY A 42 17.13 -2.00 0.89
N PRO A 43 17.11 -3.07 0.06
CA PRO A 43 15.91 -3.88 -0.21
C PRO A 43 15.23 -4.43 1.05
N ARG A 44 13.94 -4.16 1.20
CA ARG A 44 13.19 -4.47 2.44
C ARG A 44 11.68 -4.60 2.23
N TYR A 45 11.02 -5.30 3.16
CA TYR A 45 9.55 -5.44 3.26
C TYR A 45 9.08 -5.19 4.70
N GLY A 46 7.77 -4.99 4.92
CA GLY A 46 7.23 -4.70 6.26
C GLY A 46 7.73 -3.38 6.88
N HIS A 47 8.25 -2.47 6.05
CA HIS A 47 8.57 -1.09 6.42
C HIS A 47 7.36 -0.19 6.14
N THR A 48 7.39 1.03 6.65
CA THR A 48 6.43 2.08 6.29
C THR A 48 7.07 3.15 5.43
N ILE A 49 6.27 3.78 4.57
CA ILE A 49 6.61 5.03 3.90
C ILE A 49 5.45 6.03 4.11
N SER A 50 5.75 7.30 4.31
CA SER A 50 4.75 8.35 4.55
C SER A 50 5.21 9.69 3.99
N VAL A 51 4.28 10.51 3.52
CA VAL A 51 4.60 11.84 2.97
C VAL A 51 4.48 12.90 4.07
N VAL A 52 5.49 13.75 4.20
CA VAL A 52 5.50 14.93 5.08
C VAL A 52 5.57 16.21 4.27
N HIS A 53 4.95 17.25 4.81
CA HIS A 53 4.86 18.60 4.24
C HIS A 53 5.40 19.60 5.26
N SER A 54 6.49 20.29 4.92
CA SER A 54 7.15 21.23 5.82
C SER A 54 7.60 22.47 5.07
N ARG A 55 7.17 23.65 5.54
CA ARG A 55 7.57 24.97 4.98
C ARG A 55 7.33 25.10 3.46
N GLY A 56 6.29 24.45 2.93
CA GLY A 56 5.96 24.44 1.49
C GLY A 56 6.74 23.43 0.65
N LYS A 57 7.59 22.60 1.27
CA LYS A 57 8.28 21.47 0.64
C LYS A 57 7.63 20.14 1.03
N THR A 58 7.83 19.13 0.21
CA THR A 58 7.33 17.76 0.42
C THR A 58 8.48 16.76 0.39
N ALA A 59 8.46 15.76 1.27
CA ALA A 59 9.39 14.63 1.23
C ALA A 59 8.70 13.34 1.68
N CYS A 60 9.23 12.19 1.28
CA CYS A 60 8.86 10.90 1.83
C CYS A 60 9.77 10.53 3.00
N VAL A 61 9.18 10.05 4.09
CA VAL A 61 9.82 9.42 5.24
C VAL A 61 9.66 7.91 5.08
N ALA A 62 10.75 7.15 5.03
CA ALA A 62 10.71 5.68 5.10
C ALA A 62 11.44 5.17 6.35
N PHE A 63 10.84 4.18 7.04
CA PHE A 63 11.38 3.67 8.32
C PHE A 63 11.13 2.17 8.52
N GLY A 64 12.12 1.50 9.14
CA GLY A 64 12.07 0.11 9.60
C GLY A 64 12.04 -0.93 8.48
N GLY A 65 11.35 -2.04 8.75
CA GLY A 65 11.21 -3.21 7.88
C GLY A 65 12.23 -4.31 8.12
N ARG A 66 12.12 -5.39 7.33
CA ARG A 66 13.02 -6.54 7.31
C ARG A 66 13.71 -6.69 5.97
N SER A 67 14.95 -7.17 6.02
CA SER A 67 15.72 -7.65 4.87
C SER A 67 16.16 -9.10 5.10
N TYR A 68 16.67 -9.76 4.05
CA TYR A 68 17.46 -10.97 4.24
C TYR A 68 18.75 -10.66 5.03
N MET A 69 19.36 -11.70 5.59
CA MET A 69 20.70 -11.59 6.19
C MET A 69 21.72 -11.00 5.20
N PRO A 70 22.71 -10.21 5.66
CA PRO A 70 23.77 -9.67 4.79
C PRO A 70 24.48 -10.77 4.00
N ALA A 71 24.93 -10.45 2.78
CA ALA A 71 25.55 -11.43 1.88
C ALA A 71 26.79 -12.15 2.48
N ALA A 72 27.48 -11.51 3.43
CA ALA A 72 28.62 -12.12 4.15
C ALA A 72 28.22 -13.18 5.19
N GLU A 73 26.95 -13.19 5.63
CA GLU A 73 26.41 -14.08 6.67
C GLU A 73 25.35 -15.06 6.12
N ARG A 74 24.90 -14.85 4.87
CA ARG A 74 23.85 -15.63 4.22
C ARG A 74 24.44 -16.88 3.55
N THR A 75 23.99 -18.04 4.00
CA THR A 75 24.31 -19.37 3.48
C THR A 75 23.07 -19.99 2.83
N THR A 76 23.21 -21.18 2.24
CA THR A 76 22.06 -21.96 1.74
C THR A 76 21.14 -22.46 2.87
N GLU A 77 21.66 -22.66 4.07
CA GLU A 77 20.90 -23.16 5.23
C GLU A 77 20.02 -22.06 5.85
N ASN A 78 20.55 -20.84 5.94
CA ASN A 78 19.81 -19.67 6.44
C ASN A 78 19.24 -18.79 5.31
N TRP A 79 19.11 -19.33 4.08
CA TRP A 79 18.82 -18.54 2.88
C TRP A 79 17.58 -17.65 3.00
N ASN A 80 16.53 -18.13 3.68
CA ASN A 80 15.28 -17.40 3.88
C ASN A 80 15.20 -16.66 5.24
N CYS A 81 16.26 -16.69 6.04
CA CYS A 81 16.33 -15.97 7.31
C CYS A 81 16.40 -14.46 7.07
N VAL A 82 15.64 -13.73 7.90
CA VAL A 82 15.49 -12.28 7.82
C VAL A 82 15.95 -11.64 9.11
N VAL A 83 16.38 -10.39 9.02
CA VAL A 83 16.72 -9.51 10.13
C VAL A 83 15.91 -8.22 9.98
N ASP A 84 15.59 -7.55 11.10
CA ASP A 84 15.08 -6.18 10.99
C ASP A 84 16.21 -5.28 10.46
N CYS A 85 15.85 -4.33 9.59
CA CYS A 85 16.80 -3.37 9.06
C CYS A 85 17.28 -2.43 10.18
N PRO A 86 18.50 -1.83 10.04
CA PRO A 86 18.96 -0.80 10.97
C PRO A 86 17.91 0.32 11.15
N PRO A 87 17.74 0.86 12.37
CA PRO A 87 16.69 1.84 12.71
C PRO A 87 17.00 3.26 12.21
N GLN A 88 17.37 3.37 10.93
CA GLN A 88 17.55 4.64 10.25
C GLN A 88 16.24 5.13 9.64
N VAL A 89 16.02 6.44 9.72
CA VAL A 89 14.99 7.16 8.99
C VAL A 89 15.57 7.63 7.67
N TYR A 90 14.92 7.29 6.56
CA TYR A 90 15.32 7.77 5.24
C TYR A 90 14.39 8.89 4.80
N LEU A 91 14.97 10.03 4.43
CA LEU A 91 14.25 11.10 3.74
C LEU A 91 14.51 10.99 2.25
N ILE A 92 13.43 10.94 1.47
CA ILE A 92 13.43 10.75 0.02
C ILE A 92 12.73 11.94 -0.63
N ASP A 93 13.47 12.71 -1.42
CA ASP A 93 12.93 13.75 -2.30
C ASP A 93 12.31 13.09 -3.55
N LEU A 94 11.02 13.28 -3.80
CA LEU A 94 10.33 12.70 -4.97
C LEU A 94 10.57 13.47 -6.27
N GLU A 95 10.97 14.75 -6.22
CA GLU A 95 11.29 15.55 -7.39
C GLU A 95 12.60 15.07 -8.01
N PHE A 96 13.66 14.94 -7.19
CA PHE A 96 15.00 14.58 -7.65
C PHE A 96 15.44 13.13 -7.39
N GLY A 97 14.71 12.38 -6.56
CA GLY A 97 15.10 11.02 -6.16
C GLY A 97 16.23 11.00 -5.11
N CYS A 98 16.56 12.13 -4.51
CA CYS A 98 17.65 12.24 -3.56
C CYS A 98 17.26 11.65 -2.19
N CYS A 99 18.03 10.68 -1.73
CA CYS A 99 17.88 10.02 -0.45
C CYS A 99 18.97 10.46 0.54
N SER A 100 18.59 10.63 1.80
CA SER A 100 19.52 10.82 2.93
C SER A 100 19.11 9.95 4.12
N ALA A 101 20.09 9.36 4.80
CA ALA A 101 19.87 8.45 5.93
C ALA A 101 20.19 9.13 7.26
N HIS A 102 19.25 9.05 8.21
CA HIS A 102 19.32 9.73 9.50
C HIS A 102 19.22 8.72 10.65
N THR A 103 20.22 8.70 11.52
CA THR A 103 20.21 7.93 12.76
C THR A 103 19.71 8.83 13.90
N LEU A 104 18.70 8.38 14.64
CA LEU A 104 18.09 9.12 15.75
C LEU A 104 18.28 8.34 17.05
N PRO A 105 18.76 8.97 18.15
CA PRO A 105 19.11 8.25 19.38
C PRO A 105 17.90 7.60 20.08
N GLU A 106 16.68 8.08 19.80
CA GLU A 106 15.42 7.51 20.30
C GLU A 106 15.05 6.17 19.62
N LEU A 107 15.59 5.91 18.42
CA LEU A 107 15.29 4.74 17.60
C LEU A 107 16.42 3.70 17.76
N THR A 108 16.42 3.02 18.92
CA THR A 108 17.48 2.07 19.31
C THR A 108 17.44 0.74 18.58
N ASP A 109 16.24 0.26 18.25
CA ASP A 109 15.98 -1.10 17.79
C ASP A 109 15.35 -1.08 16.39
N GLY A 110 15.80 -1.96 15.50
CA GLY A 110 15.12 -2.20 14.23
C GLY A 110 13.72 -2.77 14.47
N GLN A 111 12.73 -2.30 13.72
CA GLN A 111 11.35 -2.78 13.84
C GLN A 111 10.62 -2.89 12.51
N SER A 112 9.64 -3.80 12.45
CA SER A 112 8.85 -4.10 11.25
C SER A 112 7.36 -4.26 11.58
N PHE A 113 6.50 -4.11 10.56
CA PHE A 113 5.04 -4.25 10.66
C PHE A 113 4.37 -3.30 11.66
N HIS A 114 5.01 -2.17 11.95
CA HIS A 114 4.41 -1.02 12.64
C HIS A 114 3.46 -0.25 11.72
N LEU A 115 2.55 0.52 12.32
CA LEU A 115 1.77 1.52 11.59
C LEU A 115 2.53 2.84 11.50
N ALA A 116 2.30 3.60 10.43
CA ALA A 116 2.71 5.00 10.30
C ALA A 116 1.49 5.85 9.93
N LEU A 117 1.26 6.93 10.68
CA LEU A 117 0.24 7.94 10.38
C LEU A 117 0.92 9.30 10.26
N ALA A 118 0.67 10.03 9.18
CA ALA A 118 1.33 11.32 8.93
C ALA A 118 0.34 12.49 8.92
N ARG A 119 0.80 13.61 9.46
CA ARG A 119 0.10 14.90 9.47
C ARG A 119 1.14 16.02 9.39
N GLU A 120 1.02 16.89 8.39
CA GLU A 120 1.91 18.03 8.16
C GLU A 120 3.40 17.61 8.18
N ASP A 121 4.21 18.13 9.09
CA ASP A 121 5.64 17.86 9.23
C ASP A 121 5.95 16.66 10.15
N CYS A 122 4.94 15.93 10.62
CA CYS A 122 5.05 14.86 11.60
C CYS A 122 4.61 13.48 11.06
N VAL A 123 5.31 12.42 11.50
CA VAL A 123 4.95 11.01 11.31
C VAL A 123 4.92 10.32 12.68
N TYR A 124 3.81 9.64 12.96
CA TYR A 124 3.60 8.85 14.17
C TYR A 124 3.80 7.37 13.84
N PHE A 125 4.82 6.74 14.41
CA PHE A 125 5.02 5.29 14.30
C PHE A 125 4.41 4.59 15.51
N LEU A 126 3.52 3.61 15.28
CA LEU A 126 2.78 2.90 16.32
C LEU A 126 3.05 1.40 16.30
N GLY A 127 3.42 0.85 17.45
CA GLY A 127 3.69 -0.58 17.63
C GLY A 127 4.86 -1.05 16.74
N GLY A 128 4.73 -2.26 16.22
CA GLY A 128 5.76 -2.95 15.46
C GLY A 128 6.31 -4.18 16.19
N HIS A 129 7.14 -4.92 15.48
CA HIS A 129 7.84 -6.10 15.96
C HIS A 129 9.34 -5.85 15.98
N ILE A 130 9.99 -6.16 17.10
CA ILE A 130 11.44 -6.27 17.21
C ILE A 130 11.79 -7.76 17.18
N LEU A 131 12.35 -8.23 16.06
CA LEU A 131 12.69 -9.63 15.80
C LEU A 131 13.83 -10.16 16.67
N SER A 132 14.81 -9.31 17.02
CA SER A 132 15.97 -9.70 17.84
C SER A 132 15.57 -10.08 19.28
N THR A 133 14.47 -9.54 19.79
CA THR A 133 13.95 -9.79 21.15
C THR A 133 12.57 -10.45 21.17
N ASP A 134 12.05 -10.83 20.00
CA ASP A 134 10.70 -11.38 19.79
C ASP A 134 9.59 -10.63 20.53
N CYS A 135 9.57 -9.29 20.42
CA CYS A 135 8.68 -8.45 21.23
C CYS A 135 7.92 -7.39 20.42
N ARG A 136 6.78 -6.97 20.99
CA ARG A 136 5.85 -5.97 20.43
C ARG A 136 5.70 -4.82 21.43
N PRO A 137 6.67 -3.91 21.54
CA PRO A 137 6.64 -2.90 22.58
C PRO A 137 5.48 -1.91 22.33
N PRO A 138 4.73 -1.47 23.36
CA PRO A 138 3.70 -0.45 23.24
C PRO A 138 4.32 0.96 23.11
N ARG A 139 5.28 1.12 22.21
CA ARG A 139 5.94 2.40 21.92
C ARG A 139 5.15 3.16 20.86
N LEU A 140 5.14 4.47 21.02
CA LEU A 140 4.67 5.44 20.06
C LEU A 140 5.82 6.44 19.84
N PHE A 141 6.25 6.60 18.58
CA PHE A 141 7.27 7.58 18.22
C PHE A 141 6.63 8.70 17.42
N ARG A 142 6.86 9.97 17.80
CA ARG A 142 6.58 11.14 16.95
C ARG A 142 7.88 11.59 16.32
N LEU A 143 8.06 11.30 15.04
CA LEU A 143 9.11 11.90 14.23
C LEU A 143 8.57 13.23 13.67
N ARG A 144 9.35 14.30 13.82
CA ARG A 144 9.11 15.58 13.16
C ARG A 144 10.24 15.88 12.17
N VAL A 145 9.89 16.43 11.00
CA VAL A 145 10.81 16.67 9.88
C VAL A 145 10.67 18.11 9.36
N GLU A 146 11.65 18.94 9.65
CA GLU A 146 11.73 20.31 9.14
C GLU A 146 12.58 20.39 7.86
N LEU A 147 11.94 20.68 6.73
CA LEU A 147 12.59 20.78 5.42
C LEU A 147 13.11 22.21 5.19
N LEU A 148 14.36 22.46 5.58
CA LEU A 148 15.02 23.77 5.43
C LEU A 148 15.55 23.99 4.00
N LEU A 149 16.17 25.14 3.75
CA LEU A 149 16.86 25.42 2.47
C LEU A 149 18.21 24.69 2.33
N GLY A 150 18.80 24.25 3.44
CA GLY A 150 19.95 23.35 3.48
C GLY A 150 19.54 21.97 3.97
N SER A 151 20.31 21.40 4.90
CA SER A 151 19.99 20.12 5.53
C SER A 151 18.63 20.13 6.25
N PRO A 152 17.85 19.03 6.18
CA PRO A 152 16.66 18.88 7.00
C PRO A 152 17.02 18.74 8.48
N VAL A 153 16.10 19.11 9.37
CA VAL A 153 16.22 18.87 10.81
C VAL A 153 15.17 17.84 11.21
N LEU A 154 15.60 16.79 11.89
CA LEU A 154 14.74 15.73 12.40
C LEU A 154 14.79 15.72 13.93
N SER A 155 13.64 15.52 14.56
CA SER A 155 13.55 15.28 16.01
C SER A 155 12.56 14.15 16.27
N CYS A 156 12.91 13.21 17.15
CA CYS A 156 12.02 12.12 17.55
C CYS A 156 11.63 12.28 19.02
N GLU A 157 10.37 12.04 19.34
CA GLU A 157 9.86 11.95 20.71
C GLU A 157 9.29 10.55 20.97
N VAL A 158 9.55 10.01 22.16
CA VAL A 158 9.07 8.68 22.57
C VAL A 158 7.94 8.83 23.60
N PHE A 159 6.81 8.20 23.31
CA PHE A 159 5.66 8.12 24.20
C PHE A 159 5.50 6.68 24.69
N ASN A 160 5.30 6.52 25.99
CA ASN A 160 5.16 5.21 26.66
C ASN A 160 3.72 4.65 26.63
N GLU A 161 2.76 5.43 26.11
CA GLU A 161 1.33 5.09 26.01
C GLU A 161 0.94 4.70 24.58
N GLY A 162 1.79 3.89 23.91
CA GLY A 162 1.54 3.38 22.56
C GLY A 162 0.69 2.10 22.53
N LEU A 163 0.47 1.58 21.32
CA LEU A 163 -0.25 0.32 21.11
C LEU A 163 0.73 -0.84 20.89
N SER A 164 0.62 -1.92 21.67
CA SER A 164 1.29 -3.19 21.37
C SER A 164 0.51 -3.89 20.25
N LEU A 165 0.96 -3.70 19.00
CA LEU A 165 0.36 -4.33 17.83
C LEU A 165 1.36 -4.50 16.69
N THR A 166 1.05 -5.44 15.78
CA THR A 166 1.76 -5.65 14.51
C THR A 166 0.77 -5.94 13.39
N SER A 167 1.05 -5.48 12.17
CA SER A 167 0.25 -5.74 10.97
C SER A 167 -1.22 -5.33 11.10
N ALA A 168 -1.49 -4.26 11.87
CA ALA A 168 -2.82 -3.68 11.98
C ALA A 168 -3.17 -2.86 10.71
N ILE A 169 -4.46 -2.62 10.53
CA ILE A 169 -5.02 -1.82 9.44
C ILE A 169 -5.45 -0.48 10.04
N ALA A 170 -5.12 0.62 9.36
CA ALA A 170 -5.69 1.94 9.65
C ALA A 170 -6.59 2.36 8.49
N THR A 171 -7.83 2.75 8.79
CA THR A 171 -8.77 3.33 7.80
C THR A 171 -9.24 4.71 8.26
N SER A 172 -9.44 5.65 7.33
CA SER A 172 -9.85 7.03 7.64
C SER A 172 -11.36 7.08 7.90
N VAL A 173 -11.81 7.58 9.05
CA VAL A 173 -13.21 7.48 9.52
C VAL A 173 -13.95 8.80 9.70
N GLY A 174 -13.36 9.93 9.30
CA GLY A 174 -13.99 11.23 9.50
C GLY A 174 -13.28 12.35 8.74
N SER A 175 -13.08 13.46 9.45
CA SER A 175 -12.35 14.63 8.96
C SER A 175 -10.86 14.34 8.76
N ALA A 176 -10.12 15.32 8.24
CA ALA A 176 -8.71 15.17 7.94
C ALA A 176 -7.91 14.70 9.17
N HIS A 177 -7.24 13.55 9.03
CA HIS A 177 -6.41 12.89 10.05
C HIS A 177 -7.15 12.20 11.22
N GLU A 178 -8.40 11.74 11.00
CA GLU A 178 -9.12 10.82 11.89
C GLU A 178 -9.14 9.39 11.36
N TYR A 179 -8.69 8.42 12.16
CA TYR A 179 -8.49 7.03 11.77
C TYR A 179 -9.12 6.03 12.75
N MET A 180 -9.46 4.85 12.26
CA MET A 180 -9.74 3.66 13.07
C MET A 180 -8.67 2.61 12.81
N ILE A 181 -8.04 2.14 13.89
CA ILE A 181 -7.07 1.06 13.90
C ILE A 181 -7.75 -0.24 14.33
N LEU A 182 -7.81 -1.20 13.41
CA LEU A 182 -8.39 -2.53 13.60
C LEU A 182 -7.42 -3.62 13.15
N GLY A 183 -7.70 -4.85 13.55
CA GLY A 183 -6.91 -6.01 13.11
C GLY A 183 -5.48 -6.03 13.69
N GLY A 184 -4.65 -6.87 13.09
CA GLY A 184 -3.27 -7.13 13.52
C GLY A 184 -3.17 -8.15 14.66
N TYR A 185 -2.02 -8.17 15.32
CA TYR A 185 -1.67 -9.20 16.32
C TYR A 185 -1.07 -8.55 17.57
N GLN A 186 -1.43 -9.06 18.75
CA GLN A 186 -0.86 -8.68 20.05
C GLN A 186 0.32 -9.58 20.44
N SER A 187 0.31 -10.83 19.98
CA SER A 187 1.38 -11.82 20.14
C SER A 187 1.40 -12.79 18.95
N GLU A 188 2.39 -13.69 18.88
CA GLU A 188 2.47 -14.74 17.83
C GLU A 188 1.26 -15.69 17.80
N SER A 189 0.52 -15.80 18.91
CA SER A 189 -0.65 -16.67 19.04
C SER A 189 -1.98 -15.92 19.16
N GLU A 190 -1.98 -14.59 19.23
CA GLU A 190 -3.18 -13.80 19.54
C GLU A 190 -3.43 -12.65 18.57
N LYS A 191 -4.56 -12.74 17.86
CA LYS A 191 -5.09 -11.66 17.01
C LYS A 191 -5.63 -10.52 17.86
N ARG A 192 -5.45 -9.28 17.40
CA ARG A 192 -5.96 -8.08 18.08
C ARG A 192 -7.44 -7.81 17.74
N MET A 193 -8.35 -8.30 18.57
CA MET A 193 -9.80 -8.19 18.34
C MET A 193 -10.41 -6.81 18.64
N GLN A 194 -9.65 -5.89 19.25
CA GLN A 194 -10.11 -4.55 19.65
C GLN A 194 -9.98 -3.52 18.51
N CYS A 195 -10.82 -2.48 18.53
CA CYS A 195 -10.68 -1.30 17.68
C CYS A 195 -10.18 -0.09 18.49
N THR A 196 -9.44 0.82 17.85
CA THR A 196 -8.97 2.07 18.47
C THR A 196 -9.14 3.21 17.49
N TYR A 197 -9.91 4.22 17.88
CA TYR A 197 -9.99 5.49 17.17
C TYR A 197 -8.74 6.31 17.48
N VAL A 198 -8.23 7.00 16.46
CA VAL A 198 -7.04 7.85 16.53
C VAL A 198 -7.31 9.17 15.84
N SER A 199 -7.09 10.28 16.53
CA SER A 199 -7.14 11.62 15.94
C SER A 199 -5.76 12.29 16.01
N LEU A 200 -5.29 12.84 14.90
CA LEU A 200 -4.08 13.68 14.87
C LEU A 200 -4.46 15.15 14.76
N ASP A 201 -3.93 15.99 15.65
CA ASP A 201 -4.15 17.43 15.66
C ASP A 201 -2.82 18.20 15.81
N ASN A 202 -2.89 19.49 16.17
CA ASN A 202 -1.72 20.36 16.36
C ASN A 202 -1.00 20.13 17.71
N VAL A 203 -1.65 19.47 18.67
CA VAL A 203 -1.06 19.11 19.97
C VAL A 203 -0.33 17.79 19.84
N GLY A 204 -0.94 16.81 19.18
CA GLY A 204 -0.29 15.56 18.84
C GLY A 204 -1.25 14.47 18.36
N ILE A 205 -1.11 13.29 18.95
CA ILE A 205 -1.93 12.12 18.71
C ILE A 205 -2.75 11.79 19.95
N ARG A 206 -4.04 11.52 19.75
CA ARG A 206 -4.94 11.00 20.78
C ARG A 206 -5.49 9.65 20.32
N MET A 207 -5.50 8.68 21.22
CA MET A 207 -5.95 7.32 20.96
C MET A 207 -7.05 6.95 21.96
N GLU A 208 -8.17 6.44 21.46
CA GLU A 208 -9.34 6.09 22.27
C GLU A 208 -9.80 4.67 21.90
N PRO A 209 -9.89 3.73 22.86
CA PRO A 209 -10.49 2.43 22.61
C PRO A 209 -11.93 2.58 22.11
N ARG A 210 -12.33 1.77 21.13
CA ARG A 210 -13.69 1.73 20.59
C ARG A 210 -14.23 0.31 20.62
N GLU A 211 -15.54 0.19 20.77
CA GLU A 211 -16.21 -1.12 20.75
C GLU A 211 -15.92 -1.81 19.41
N PRO A 212 -15.43 -3.06 19.41
CA PRO A 212 -15.20 -3.79 18.18
C PRO A 212 -16.53 -4.20 17.54
N PRO A 213 -16.55 -4.45 16.21
CA PRO A 213 -17.71 -5.07 15.58
C PRO A 213 -17.96 -6.47 16.17
N GLN A 214 -19.18 -6.97 16.02
CA GLN A 214 -19.51 -8.36 16.39
C GLN A 214 -18.82 -9.33 15.44
N TRP A 215 -17.61 -9.75 15.81
CA TRP A 215 -16.81 -10.71 15.04
C TRP A 215 -17.51 -12.06 14.93
N SER A 216 -17.56 -12.63 13.73
CA SER A 216 -18.07 -13.98 13.51
C SER A 216 -17.24 -15.02 14.27
N SER A 217 -17.80 -16.22 14.49
CA SER A 217 -17.03 -17.33 15.07
C SER A 217 -15.84 -17.70 14.19
N GLU A 218 -15.99 -17.63 12.86
CA GLU A 218 -14.91 -17.90 11.90
C GLU A 218 -13.73 -16.92 12.06
N ILE A 219 -13.99 -15.60 12.07
CA ILE A 219 -12.94 -14.59 12.30
C ILE A 219 -12.31 -14.79 13.68
N SER A 220 -13.12 -15.07 14.70
CA SER A 220 -12.65 -15.24 16.08
C SER A 220 -11.74 -16.46 16.22
N GLN A 221 -12.12 -17.60 15.64
CA GLN A 221 -11.42 -18.89 15.73
C GLN A 221 -10.24 -19.01 14.76
N SER A 222 -10.27 -18.34 13.60
CA SER A 222 -9.18 -18.41 12.63
C SER A 222 -7.86 -17.95 13.24
N ARG A 223 -6.77 -18.68 12.98
CA ARG A 223 -5.45 -18.37 13.55
C ARG A 223 -4.88 -17.05 13.03
N THR A 224 -5.13 -16.73 11.76
CA THR A 224 -4.54 -15.58 11.08
C THR A 224 -5.60 -14.77 10.34
N TRP A 225 -5.30 -13.50 10.16
CA TRP A 225 -6.02 -12.60 9.26
C TRP A 225 -5.05 -11.64 8.59
N PHE A 226 -5.50 -11.06 7.48
CA PHE A 226 -4.82 -9.96 6.80
C PHE A 226 -5.87 -9.13 6.06
N GLY A 227 -5.49 -7.96 5.56
CA GLY A 227 -6.46 -7.02 5.03
C GLY A 227 -5.87 -5.67 4.66
N GLY A 228 -6.76 -4.74 4.34
CA GLY A 228 -6.41 -3.37 3.96
C GLY A 228 -7.59 -2.42 4.12
N SER A 229 -7.30 -1.13 4.14
CA SER A 229 -8.33 -0.08 4.07
C SER A 229 -9.02 -0.10 2.70
N LEU A 230 -10.34 0.12 2.69
CA LEU A 230 -11.13 0.40 1.47
C LEU A 230 -11.47 1.90 1.37
N GLU A 231 -10.79 2.73 2.17
CA GLU A 231 -11.12 4.14 2.44
C GLU A 231 -12.53 4.33 3.04
N LYS A 232 -12.94 5.59 3.26
CA LYS A 232 -14.29 5.97 3.72
C LYS A 232 -14.81 5.14 4.91
N GLY A 233 -13.97 4.99 5.91
CA GLY A 233 -14.23 4.22 7.13
C GLY A 233 -14.41 2.72 6.94
N SER A 234 -14.11 2.17 5.76
CA SER A 234 -14.21 0.74 5.48
C SER A 234 -12.85 0.06 5.44
N ALA A 235 -12.83 -1.24 5.73
CA ALA A 235 -11.67 -2.11 5.62
C ALA A 235 -12.09 -3.52 5.21
N LEU A 236 -11.25 -4.18 4.41
CA LEU A 236 -11.39 -5.57 4.02
C LEU A 236 -10.55 -6.44 4.95
N ILE A 237 -11.16 -7.48 5.52
CA ILE A 237 -10.52 -8.54 6.31
C ILE A 237 -10.65 -9.86 5.55
N MET A 238 -9.56 -10.63 5.53
CA MET A 238 -9.47 -11.95 4.93
C MET A 238 -8.98 -12.94 5.98
N ILE A 239 -9.60 -14.13 6.01
CA ILE A 239 -9.15 -15.27 6.81
C ILE A 239 -8.96 -16.49 5.88
N PRO A 240 -7.97 -17.36 6.12
CA PRO A 240 -7.80 -18.59 5.35
C PRO A 240 -8.95 -19.57 5.61
N SER A 241 -9.36 -20.30 4.59
CA SER A 241 -10.33 -21.39 4.67
C SER A 241 -9.62 -22.69 5.05
N GLU A 242 -10.09 -23.38 6.08
CA GLU A 242 -9.56 -24.69 6.50
C GLU A 242 -10.56 -25.82 6.19
N GLY A 243 -10.08 -26.92 5.60
CA GLY A 243 -10.93 -28.06 5.26
C GLY A 243 -10.17 -29.24 4.65
N ASN A 244 -10.74 -30.44 4.76
CA ASN A 244 -10.29 -31.64 4.06
C ASN A 244 -11.52 -32.39 3.50
N PRO A 245 -11.72 -32.47 2.17
CA PRO A 245 -10.83 -31.97 1.11
C PRO A 245 -10.67 -30.45 1.13
N ALA A 246 -9.63 -29.94 0.46
CA ALA A 246 -9.35 -28.52 0.37
C ALA A 246 -10.58 -27.77 -0.22
N PRO A 247 -11.07 -26.69 0.43
CA PRO A 247 -12.14 -25.87 -0.10
C PRO A 247 -11.79 -25.28 -1.48
N PRO A 248 -12.79 -25.01 -2.35
CA PRO A 248 -12.55 -24.34 -3.63
C PRO A 248 -12.06 -22.90 -3.43
N ASP A 249 -12.59 -22.21 -2.42
CA ASP A 249 -12.19 -20.86 -2.03
C ASP A 249 -11.17 -20.92 -0.90
N ALA A 250 -9.95 -20.45 -1.16
CA ALA A 250 -8.86 -20.47 -0.18
C ALA A 250 -9.00 -19.44 0.96
N HIS A 251 -9.90 -18.44 0.82
CA HIS A 251 -10.11 -17.39 1.80
C HIS A 251 -11.58 -16.97 1.90
N HIS A 252 -12.02 -16.61 3.11
CA HIS A 252 -13.28 -15.91 3.34
C HIS A 252 -13.03 -14.40 3.49
N PHE A 253 -13.89 -13.60 2.86
CA PHE A 253 -13.76 -12.14 2.76
C PHE A 253 -14.85 -11.44 3.58
N TYR A 254 -14.45 -10.43 4.34
CA TYR A 254 -15.31 -9.70 5.26
C TYR A 254 -15.06 -8.20 5.15
N GLN A 255 -16.10 -7.39 4.94
CA GLN A 255 -16.00 -5.93 5.01
C GLN A 255 -16.41 -5.45 6.40
N VAL A 256 -15.55 -4.66 7.04
CA VAL A 256 -15.85 -3.92 8.26
C VAL A 256 -16.02 -2.45 7.88
N SER A 257 -17.06 -1.80 8.38
CA SER A 257 -17.36 -0.39 8.09
C SER A 257 -17.64 0.36 9.39
N PHE A 258 -17.02 1.52 9.56
CA PHE A 258 -17.21 2.44 10.68
C PHE A 258 -17.92 3.69 10.17
N GLN A 259 -19.22 3.80 10.45
CA GLN A 259 -20.02 4.99 10.11
C GLN A 259 -19.84 6.09 11.15
N GLN A 260 -19.90 7.35 10.72
CA GLN A 260 -20.15 8.48 11.61
C GLN A 260 -21.67 8.58 11.86
N GLU A 261 -22.09 8.91 13.09
CA GLU A 261 -23.52 9.02 13.47
C GLU A 261 -24.32 10.08 12.69
N GLY A 262 -23.68 10.86 11.81
CA GLY A 262 -24.33 11.85 10.93
C GLY A 262 -24.73 11.34 9.54
N ASP A 263 -24.17 10.21 9.06
CA ASP A 263 -24.46 9.62 7.73
C ASP A 263 -25.46 8.45 7.80
N ALA A 264 -26.16 8.32 8.93
CA ALA A 264 -27.35 7.50 9.02
C ALA A 264 -28.50 8.18 8.26
N GLU A 265 -28.55 7.99 6.94
CA GLU A 265 -29.81 8.13 6.21
C GLU A 265 -30.85 7.27 6.92
N ASP A 266 -31.94 7.93 7.32
CA ASP A 266 -32.96 7.37 8.18
C ASP A 266 -33.52 6.07 7.56
N PRO A 267 -33.42 4.90 8.24
CA PRO A 267 -33.91 3.63 7.71
C PRO A 267 -35.45 3.60 7.58
N THR A 268 -36.13 4.73 7.81
CA THR A 268 -37.58 4.89 7.68
C THR A 268 -38.05 5.68 6.45
N GLN A 269 -37.27 5.78 5.36
CA GLN A 269 -37.81 6.24 4.07
C GLN A 269 -38.40 5.12 3.19
N THR A 270 -39.51 4.57 3.70
CA THR A 270 -40.67 4.05 2.95
C THR A 270 -40.47 3.03 1.83
N CYS A 271 -40.81 1.77 2.14
CA CYS A 271 -41.53 0.91 1.20
C CYS A 271 -42.83 1.63 0.76
N SER A 272 -43.01 1.91 -0.53
CA SER A 272 -44.29 2.35 -1.11
C SER A 272 -44.41 1.99 -2.59
N GLN A 273 -44.92 0.78 -2.81
CA GLN A 273 -45.83 0.36 -3.89
C GLN A 273 -45.48 0.68 -5.36
N GLU A 274 -45.16 -0.40 -6.06
CA GLU A 274 -45.71 -0.79 -7.37
C GLU A 274 -46.91 0.05 -7.87
N SER A 275 -46.78 0.63 -9.06
CA SER A 275 -47.89 1.18 -9.85
C SER A 275 -47.70 0.82 -11.32
N THR A 276 -48.66 0.07 -11.86
CA THR A 276 -48.68 -0.48 -13.23
C THR A 276 -49.61 0.31 -14.17
N GLU A 277 -49.44 0.10 -15.49
CA GLU A 277 -50.35 0.43 -16.61
C GLU A 277 -50.29 1.90 -17.12
N PHE A 278 -49.69 2.18 -18.30
CA PHE A 278 -50.20 2.09 -19.71
C PHE A 278 -50.86 3.43 -20.16
N GLU A 279 -50.89 3.94 -21.41
CA GLU A 279 -50.48 3.63 -22.81
C GLU A 279 -50.12 5.02 -23.46
N ASP A 280 -49.53 5.23 -24.65
CA ASP A 280 -48.59 4.53 -25.56
C ASP A 280 -48.10 5.58 -26.63
N SER A 281 -46.96 5.37 -27.31
CA SER A 281 -46.68 5.90 -28.67
C SER A 281 -45.35 5.38 -29.27
N ALA A 282 -45.46 4.35 -30.12
CA ALA A 282 -44.75 4.04 -31.38
C ALA A 282 -43.24 4.37 -31.62
N PRO A 283 -42.51 3.52 -32.38
CA PRO A 283 -41.04 3.55 -32.45
C PRO A 283 -40.47 4.44 -33.57
N LEU A 284 -39.19 4.80 -33.42
CA LEU A 284 -38.30 5.12 -34.54
C LEU A 284 -37.08 4.20 -34.50
N GLU A 285 -36.97 3.36 -35.53
CA GLU A 285 -35.71 2.81 -35.99
C GLU A 285 -34.82 3.98 -36.43
N ASP A 286 -33.55 3.99 -36.04
CA ASP A 286 -32.53 3.76 -37.06
C ASP A 286 -31.25 3.16 -36.46
N SER A 287 -30.44 2.55 -37.33
CA SER A 287 -29.36 1.63 -36.93
C SER A 287 -27.99 2.16 -37.36
N GLU A 288 -27.00 2.11 -36.48
CA GLU A 288 -25.60 2.11 -36.91
C GLU A 288 -24.73 1.19 -36.04
N GLU A 289 -24.45 0.00 -36.58
CA GLU A 289 -23.43 -0.92 -36.05
C GLU A 289 -22.02 -0.42 -36.43
N LEU A 290 -21.12 -0.31 -35.47
CA LEU A 290 -19.69 -0.09 -35.74
C LEU A 290 -18.93 -1.41 -35.63
N TYR A 291 -18.82 -2.11 -36.76
CA TYR A 291 -17.94 -3.27 -36.92
C TYR A 291 -16.49 -2.85 -37.20
N PHE A 292 -15.54 -3.56 -36.59
CA PHE A 292 -14.10 -3.32 -36.78
C PHE A 292 -13.64 -3.80 -38.17
N GLY A 293 -13.12 -2.88 -38.99
CA GLY A 293 -12.45 -3.18 -40.25
C GLY A 293 -10.93 -3.05 -40.12
N ARG A 294 -10.19 -4.09 -40.53
CA ARG A 294 -8.74 -4.09 -40.75
C ARG A 294 -8.51 -4.27 -42.25
N ASP A 295 -7.49 -3.60 -42.80
CA ASP A 295 -6.97 -3.79 -44.17
C ASP A 295 -6.89 -5.27 -44.60
N PRO A 296 -7.00 -5.63 -45.90
CA PRO A 296 -6.35 -4.90 -47.01
C PRO A 296 -7.15 -4.76 -48.33
N ASN A 297 -6.69 -3.88 -49.24
CA ASN A 297 -6.27 -4.30 -50.59
C ASN A 297 -5.64 -3.18 -51.45
N GLU A 298 -4.50 -3.52 -52.04
CA GLU A 298 -4.23 -3.47 -53.50
C GLU A 298 -4.83 -2.29 -54.30
N MET A 299 -3.95 -1.38 -54.74
CA MET A 299 -3.93 -1.03 -56.16
C MET A 299 -2.48 -0.86 -56.65
N GLU A 300 -2.17 -1.65 -57.67
CA GLU A 300 -0.93 -1.61 -58.45
C GLU A 300 -0.67 -0.21 -59.00
N PHE A 301 0.61 0.18 -59.05
CA PHE A 301 1.11 1.03 -60.13
C PHE A 301 2.31 0.36 -60.77
N SER A 302 2.29 0.36 -62.10
CA SER A 302 3.06 -0.52 -62.97
C SER A 302 4.45 0.02 -63.37
N SER A 303 5.14 -0.80 -64.17
CA SER A 303 6.24 -0.48 -65.09
C SER A 303 7.70 -0.62 -64.60
N ASP A 304 8.26 -1.76 -65.03
CA ASP A 304 9.43 -1.88 -65.91
C ASP A 304 10.83 -1.60 -65.37
N GLY A 305 11.64 -2.67 -65.30
CA GLY A 305 13.07 -2.61 -65.03
C GLY A 305 13.72 -3.98 -64.83
N GLU A 306 13.79 -4.81 -65.89
CA GLU A 306 14.65 -6.00 -65.87
C GLU A 306 16.12 -5.61 -65.65
N GLY A 307 16.86 -6.41 -64.88
CA GLY A 307 18.25 -6.11 -64.53
C GLY A 307 18.88 -7.17 -63.65
N ASP A 308 19.05 -8.39 -64.19
CA ASP A 308 19.84 -9.45 -63.54
C ASP A 308 21.25 -8.96 -63.24
N THR A 309 21.72 -9.10 -61.99
CA THR A 309 23.11 -9.48 -61.73
C THR A 309 23.27 -10.12 -60.35
N TYR A 310 23.71 -11.38 -60.35
CA TYR A 310 24.26 -12.03 -59.17
C TYR A 310 25.62 -11.40 -58.84
N ASN A 311 25.98 -11.38 -57.56
CA ASN A 311 27.35 -11.66 -57.14
C ASN A 311 27.33 -12.27 -55.74
N GLU A 312 28.00 -13.41 -55.60
CA GLU A 312 28.28 -14.07 -54.32
C GLU A 312 29.59 -13.50 -53.71
N ASP A 313 29.89 -13.95 -52.48
CA ASP A 313 31.18 -13.95 -51.79
C ASP A 313 31.80 -12.63 -51.29
N ASP A 314 31.89 -12.55 -49.95
CA ASP A 314 33.11 -12.40 -49.12
C ASP A 314 32.62 -12.01 -47.71
N GLU A 315 32.34 -12.94 -46.80
CA GLU A 315 33.28 -13.68 -45.91
C GLU A 315 34.22 -12.80 -45.05
N GLU A 316 34.20 -13.06 -43.74
CA GLU A 316 35.31 -13.01 -42.75
C GLU A 316 36.20 -11.72 -42.62
N ASP A 317 36.67 -11.26 -41.45
CA ASP A 317 36.60 -11.70 -40.03
C ASP A 317 37.17 -10.55 -39.13
N GLU A 318 37.43 -10.82 -37.83
CA GLU A 318 38.45 -10.19 -36.95
C GLU A 318 38.16 -8.75 -36.40
N SER A 319 38.29 -8.45 -35.09
CA SER A 319 38.58 -9.25 -33.87
C SER A 319 37.95 -8.61 -32.63
#